data_AF-A0A133VJI0-F1
#
_entry.id   AF-A0A133VJI0-F1
#
_cell.length_a   1.000
_cell.length_b   1.000
_cell.length_c   1.000
_cell.angle_alpha   90.00
_cell.angle_beta   90.00
_cell.angle_gamma   90.00
#
_symmetry.space_group_name_H-M   'P 1'
#
loop_
_entity.id
_entity.type
_entity.pdbx_description
1 polymer ?
#
loop_
_entity_poly.entity_id
_entity_poly.type
_entity_poly.pdbx_seq_one_letter_code
_entity_poly.pdbx_strand_id
1 'polypeptide(L)'
;MTSSLNYLKEPELKRPIGIAGLPGIALIGKMANEYLIQKFGAEKFAKLESDKFPGWAIRENGIVRDLNIYFYKVSIENFDKDLVLLTGTLRYRIFSS
;
A
#
# COMPACT_ATOMS: atom_id res chain seq x y z
N MET A 1 -19.31 9.64 -1.73
CA MET A 1 -18.43 8.76 -0.95
C MET A 1 -18.08 7.56 -1.81
N THR A 2 -16.92 7.59 -2.43
CA THR A 2 -16.47 6.58 -3.41
C THR A 2 -15.09 6.05 -3.02
N SER A 3 -14.98 4.73 -3.00
CA SER A 3 -13.69 4.03 -2.99
C SER A 3 -13.52 3.33 -4.33
N SER A 4 -12.36 3.47 -4.95
CA SER A 4 -12.01 2.83 -6.22
C SER A 4 -10.81 1.91 -6.03
N LEU A 5 -10.96 0.67 -6.50
CA LEU A 5 -9.85 -0.28 -6.59
C LEU A 5 -9.38 -0.32 -8.04
N ASN A 6 -8.20 0.23 -8.28
CA ASN A 6 -7.58 0.31 -9.59
C ASN A 6 -6.53 -0.80 -9.72
N TYR A 7 -6.80 -1.78 -10.57
CA TYR A 7 -5.84 -2.83 -10.92
C TYR A 7 -4.84 -2.29 -11.95
N LEU A 8 -3.54 -2.38 -11.64
CA LEU A 8 -2.44 -2.12 -12.57
C LEU A 8 -2.19 -3.35 -13.45
N LYS A 9 -2.43 -4.53 -12.89
CA LYS A 9 -2.35 -5.84 -13.53
C LYS A 9 -3.24 -6.80 -12.74
N GLU A 10 -3.95 -7.69 -13.41
CA GLU A 10 -4.67 -8.76 -12.72
C GLU A 10 -3.66 -9.80 -12.18
N PRO A 11 -3.62 -10.05 -10.87
CA PRO A 11 -2.70 -11.02 -10.31
C PRO A 11 -3.28 -12.44 -10.42
N GLU A 12 -2.47 -13.40 -10.84
CA GLU A 12 -2.75 -14.81 -10.59
C GLU A 12 -2.34 -15.13 -9.15
N LEU A 13 -3.27 -15.55 -8.30
CA LEU A 13 -3.01 -15.83 -6.88
C LEU A 13 -3.29 -17.30 -6.54
N LYS A 14 -2.31 -17.98 -5.97
CA LYS A 14 -2.43 -19.36 -5.48
C LYS A 14 -2.58 -19.36 -3.95
N ARG A 15 -3.80 -19.68 -3.47
CA ARG A 15 -4.12 -19.81 -2.03
C ARG A 15 -3.59 -18.62 -1.19
N PRO A 16 -3.93 -17.38 -1.55
CA PRO A 16 -3.24 -16.20 -1.03
C PRO A 16 -3.45 -15.99 0.48
N ILE A 17 -2.41 -15.48 1.15
CA ILE A 17 -2.49 -14.94 2.51
C ILE A 17 -2.36 -13.42 2.44
N GLY A 18 -3.32 -12.71 3.01
CA GLY A 18 -3.26 -11.25 3.14
C GLY A 18 -2.48 -10.81 4.37
N ILE A 19 -1.55 -9.86 4.21
CA ILE A 19 -0.82 -9.22 5.31
C ILE A 19 -1.01 -7.71 5.19
N ALA A 20 -1.72 -7.12 6.16
CA ALA A 20 -1.95 -5.68 6.22
C ALA A 20 -0.93 -5.00 7.15
N GLY A 21 -0.21 -4.04 6.60
CA GLY A 21 0.78 -3.22 7.28
C GLY A 21 0.54 -1.76 6.92
N LEU A 22 -0.56 -1.22 7.41
CA LEU A 22 -0.93 0.18 7.18
C LEU A 22 -0.20 1.10 8.17
N PRO A 23 -0.09 2.41 7.87
CA PRO A 23 0.42 3.39 8.83
C PRO A 23 -0.39 3.34 10.14
N GLY A 24 0.32 3.27 11.27
CA GLY A 24 -0.23 3.21 12.62
C GLY A 24 0.80 3.68 13.65
N ILE A 25 0.62 3.32 14.92
CA ILE A 25 1.53 3.72 16.01
C ILE A 25 2.95 3.21 15.70
N ALA A 26 3.93 4.12 15.79
CA ALA A 26 5.35 3.86 15.52
C ALA A 26 5.67 3.25 14.14
N LEU A 27 4.71 3.23 13.19
CA LEU A 27 4.86 2.71 11.84
C LEU A 27 5.33 1.24 11.74
N ILE A 28 5.26 0.45 12.82
CA ILE A 28 5.83 -0.91 12.87
C ILE A 28 5.24 -1.81 11.78
N GLY A 29 3.90 -1.86 11.67
CA GLY A 29 3.22 -2.66 10.66
C GLY A 29 3.60 -2.26 9.23
N LYS A 30 3.68 -0.94 8.96
CA LYS A 30 4.14 -0.40 7.68
C LYS A 30 5.58 -0.83 7.37
N MET A 31 6.50 -0.64 8.30
CA MET A 31 7.91 -0.98 8.11
C MET A 31 8.12 -2.49 7.91
N ALA A 32 7.39 -3.33 8.65
CA ALA A 32 7.41 -4.77 8.45
C ALA A 32 6.95 -5.16 7.04
N ASN A 33 5.87 -4.57 6.55
CA ASN A 33 5.39 -4.85 5.20
C ASN A 33 6.31 -4.30 4.11
N GLU A 34 6.85 -3.09 4.27
CA GLU A 34 7.83 -2.51 3.36
C GLU A 34 9.11 -3.35 3.29
N TYR A 35 9.55 -3.90 4.42
CA TYR A 35 10.66 -4.85 4.46
C TYR A 35 10.35 -6.12 3.67
N LEU A 36 9.16 -6.72 3.83
CA LEU A 36 8.76 -7.92 3.06
C LEU A 36 8.67 -7.62 1.56
N ILE A 37 8.12 -6.47 1.17
CA ILE A 37 8.03 -6.01 -0.22
C ILE A 37 9.42 -5.95 -0.85
N GLN A 38 10.37 -5.32 -0.17
CA GLN A 38 11.74 -5.17 -0.66
C GLN A 38 12.49 -6.50 -0.68
N LYS A 39 12.40 -7.28 0.41
CA LYS A 39 13.12 -8.54 0.57
C LYS A 39 12.77 -9.57 -0.50
N PHE A 40 11.49 -9.66 -0.86
CA PHE A 40 11.00 -10.67 -1.79
C PHE A 40 10.66 -10.11 -3.18
N GLY A 41 11.06 -8.87 -3.49
CA GLY A 41 10.85 -8.28 -4.81
C GLY A 41 9.38 -8.24 -5.23
N ALA A 42 8.48 -7.81 -4.33
CA ALA A 42 7.04 -7.93 -4.54
C ALA A 42 6.54 -7.12 -5.76
N GLU A 43 5.62 -7.71 -6.52
CA GLU A 43 5.00 -7.07 -7.69
C GLU A 43 3.75 -6.27 -7.27
N LYS A 44 3.75 -4.96 -7.50
CA LYS A 44 2.57 -4.12 -7.28
C LYS A 44 1.51 -4.41 -8.33
N PHE A 45 0.31 -4.77 -7.92
CA PHE A 45 -0.77 -5.14 -8.86
C PHE A 45 -2.04 -4.29 -8.72
N ALA A 46 -2.27 -3.62 -7.58
CA ALA A 46 -3.44 -2.75 -7.41
C ALA A 46 -3.20 -1.59 -6.47
N LYS A 47 -4.09 -0.59 -6.56
CA LYS A 47 -4.16 0.60 -5.73
C LYS A 47 -5.61 0.83 -5.30
N LEU A 48 -5.84 1.01 -4.00
CA LEU A 48 -7.13 1.45 -3.46
C LEU A 48 -7.04 2.94 -3.11
N GLU A 49 -7.95 3.70 -3.70
CA GLU A 49 -8.15 5.13 -3.47
C GLU A 49 -9.52 5.35 -2.84
N SER A 50 -9.63 6.30 -1.93
CA SER A 50 -10.90 6.60 -1.27
C SER A 50 -10.95 8.04 -0.81
N ASP A 51 -12.10 8.70 -1.04
CA ASP A 51 -12.43 10.00 -0.45
C ASP A 51 -12.66 9.94 1.07
N LYS A 52 -12.71 8.74 1.64
CA LYS A 52 -12.82 8.48 3.09
C LYS A 52 -11.47 8.46 3.79
N PHE A 53 -10.37 8.37 3.05
CA PHE A 53 -9.07 8.46 3.68
C PHE A 53 -8.87 9.87 4.26
N PRO A 54 -8.27 9.97 5.47
CA PRO A 54 -8.13 11.24 6.14
C PRO A 54 -7.42 12.27 5.24
N GLY A 55 -8.16 13.29 4.79
CA GLY A 55 -7.65 14.39 3.97
C GLY A 55 -6.83 15.42 4.76
N TRP A 56 -6.65 15.22 6.07
CA TRP A 56 -5.83 16.07 6.94
C TRP A 56 -4.35 15.73 6.79
N ALA A 57 -3.85 15.96 5.59
CA ALA A 57 -2.48 16.40 5.50
C ALA A 57 -2.39 17.79 6.10
N ILE A 58 -1.65 17.92 7.20
CA ILE A 58 -1.27 19.19 7.78
C ILE A 58 -0.79 20.12 6.65
N ARG A 59 -1.50 21.23 6.42
CA ARG A 59 -1.02 22.36 5.61
C ARG A 59 0.07 23.08 6.41
N GLU A 60 1.26 22.50 6.49
CA GLU A 60 2.46 23.31 6.69
C GLU A 60 3.11 23.45 5.32
N ASN A 61 3.25 24.69 4.85
CA ASN A 61 3.93 25.03 3.60
C ASN A 61 3.32 24.45 2.31
N GLY A 62 2.00 24.22 2.26
CA GLY A 62 1.31 23.81 1.02
C GLY A 62 1.48 22.34 0.63
N ILE A 63 1.94 21.48 1.55
CA ILE A 63 2.18 20.06 1.28
C ILE A 63 0.98 19.20 1.65
N VAL A 64 0.43 18.47 0.68
CA VAL A 64 -0.65 17.49 0.90
C VAL A 64 -0.05 16.08 1.04
N ARG A 65 -0.57 15.31 1.98
CA ARG A 65 -0.26 13.91 2.32
C ARG A 65 -1.48 13.08 1.92
N ASP A 66 -1.42 12.49 0.73
CA ASP A 66 -2.47 11.60 0.26
C ASP A 66 -2.18 10.18 0.76
N LEU A 67 -3.07 9.61 1.58
CA LEU A 67 -3.01 8.19 1.93
C LEU A 67 -3.52 7.38 0.74
N ASN A 68 -2.66 6.51 0.22
CA ASN A 68 -3.01 5.54 -0.82
C ASN A 68 -2.65 4.15 -0.32
N ILE A 69 -3.56 3.18 -0.48
CA ILE A 69 -3.29 1.78 -0.16
C ILE A 69 -2.86 1.07 -1.44
N TYR A 70 -1.75 0.34 -1.38
CA TYR A 70 -1.23 -0.45 -2.49
C TYR A 70 -1.21 -1.92 -2.13
N PHE A 71 -1.40 -2.75 -3.15
CA PHE A 71 -1.39 -4.19 -3.04
C PHE A 71 -0.22 -4.74 -3.84
N TYR A 72 0.52 -5.64 -3.20
CA TYR A 72 1.67 -6.32 -3.78
C TYR A 72 1.49 -7.82 -3.68
N LYS A 73 1.90 -8.55 -4.71
CA LYS A 73 2.00 -10.00 -4.73
C LYS A 73 3.44 -10.40 -4.44
N VAL A 74 3.61 -11.41 -3.59
CA VAL A 74 4.88 -12.11 -3.39
C VAL A 74 4.66 -13.60 -3.61
N SER A 75 5.52 -14.20 -4.41
CA SER A 75 5.65 -15.66 -4.49
C SER A 75 7.00 -16.05 -3.89
N ILE A 76 6.98 -16.89 -2.86
CA ILE A 76 8.19 -17.34 -2.17
C ILE A 76 8.51 -18.75 -2.66
N GLU A 77 9.77 -19.00 -3.01
CA GLU A 77 10.22 -20.33 -3.40
C GLU A 77 9.98 -21.34 -2.27
N ASN A 78 9.48 -22.54 -2.61
CA ASN A 78 9.12 -23.60 -1.67
C ASN A 78 7.99 -23.24 -0.68
N PHE A 79 7.22 -22.17 -0.95
CA PHE A 79 6.00 -21.85 -0.22
C PHE A 79 4.79 -22.03 -1.13
N ASP A 80 3.79 -22.79 -0.67
CA ASP A 80 2.66 -23.23 -1.50
C ASP A 80 1.55 -22.17 -1.67
N LYS A 81 1.78 -20.97 -1.11
CA LYS A 81 0.85 -19.84 -1.07
C LYS A 81 1.52 -18.57 -1.55
N ASP A 82 0.75 -17.73 -2.23
CA ASP A 82 1.18 -16.36 -2.48
C ASP A 82 0.89 -15.47 -1.26
N LEU A 83 1.71 -14.46 -1.03
CA LEU A 83 1.39 -13.39 -0.09
C LEU A 83 0.84 -12.19 -0.84
N VAL A 84 -0.23 -11.61 -0.31
CA VAL A 84 -0.76 -10.32 -0.73
C VAL A 84 -0.43 -9.33 0.37
N LEU A 85 0.51 -8.44 0.11
CA LEU A 85 0.95 -7.41 1.06
C LEU A 85 0.20 -6.11 0.80
N LEU A 86 -0.44 -5.56 1.82
CA LEU A 86 -1.14 -4.28 1.76
C LEU A 86 -0.42 -3.23 2.60
N THR A 87 0.04 -2.16 1.99
CA THR A 87 0.67 -1.05 2.72
C THR A 87 0.13 0.30 2.26
N GLY A 88 0.19 1.29 3.16
CA GLY A 88 -0.21 2.65 2.88
C GLY A 88 1.00 3.56 2.69
N THR A 89 1.01 4.37 1.63
CA THR A 89 2.03 5.42 1.49
C THR A 89 1.52 6.73 2.09
N LEU A 90 2.41 7.44 2.79
CA LEU A 90 2.27 8.87 3.04
C LEU A 90 3.10 9.60 1.97
N ARG A 91 2.49 9.95 0.83
CA ARG A 91 3.21 10.69 -0.23
C ARG A 91 2.97 12.18 -0.05
N TYR A 92 4.06 12.94 0.07
CA TYR A 92 4.04 14.40 0.03
C TYR A 92 3.84 14.87 -1.42
N ARG A 93 2.82 15.70 -1.65
CA ARG A 93 2.62 16.43 -2.90
C ARG A 93 2.83 17.91 -2.62
N ILE A 94 3.90 18.46 -3.18
CA ILE A 94 4.17 19.90 -3.16
C ILE A 94 3.35 20.50 -4.31
N PHE A 95 2.43 21.40 -3.98
CA PHE A 95 1.80 22.26 -4.98
C PHE A 95 2.63 23.53 -5.11
N SER A 96 3.28 23.76 -6.25
CA SER A 96 3.74 25.10 -6.60
C SER A 96 2.55 25.88 -7.16
N SER A 97 2.24 27.01 -6.53
CA SER A 97 1.32 28.03 -7.04
C SER A 97 1.81 28.64 -8.34
#